data_AF-A0A8J4ARP0-F1
#
_entry.id   AF-A0A8J4ARP0-F1
#
_cell.length_a   1.000
_cell.length_b   1.000
_cell.length_c   1.000
_cell.angle_alpha   90.00
_cell.angle_beta   90.00
_cell.angle_gamma   90.00
#
_symmetry.space_group_name_H-M   'P 1'
#
loop_
_entity.id
_entity.type
_entity.pdbx_description
1 polymer ?
#
loop_
_entity_poly.entity_id
_entity_poly.type
_entity_poly.pdbx_seq_one_letter_code
_entity_poly.pdbx_strand_id
1 'polypeptide(L)'
;GQGTNLQDAEWIEWIYQHLDPSNMSNLQREKEATHTAITALYADINPIWLEAAWSMETRKQEEDRQQHEQRVHPLPDRKTVMAMIIRRLGWRLPGSSSTVPIYGLTVRQATQLQDGPALEQRQQLMAAFVQEARGVVGATAHIDPENEVNRFHKTLARLWSDVRWENKNKETLWRLAVDGVPLPGNTHLSRMPPQPCGCGTFGGPNSPPSSPRLHHFWECPIAQAVRDQIDRHLPSSATTEGGMGRHHLWLIQAPPGCDQAPWDVIAMAALSSMEHGRHCLRAAIRGQRQMETMDPRQPPPSPQPQTRVEQGPRQRV
;
A
#
# COMPACT_ATOMS: atom_id res chain seq x y z
N GLY A 1 -41.80 29.38 17.65
CA GLY A 1 -42.19 28.34 18.62
C GLY A 1 -41.23 27.19 18.49
N GLN A 2 -40.80 26.63 19.62
CA GLN A 2 -39.75 25.63 19.76
C GLN A 2 -39.88 24.49 18.73
N GLY A 3 -38.93 24.42 17.79
CA GLY A 3 -38.75 23.28 16.90
C GLY A 3 -38.19 22.13 17.73
N THR A 4 -39.05 21.20 18.06
CA THR A 4 -38.79 20.11 18.98
C THR A 4 -37.69 19.18 18.44
N ASN A 5 -36.64 19.07 19.24
CA ASN A 5 -35.47 18.18 19.17
C ASN A 5 -35.84 16.69 19.34
N LEU A 6 -37.00 16.28 18.82
CA LEU A 6 -37.63 14.97 19.03
C LEU A 6 -37.39 13.98 17.88
N GLN A 7 -36.90 14.44 16.71
CA GLN A 7 -36.60 13.58 15.55
C GLN A 7 -35.23 12.90 15.62
N ASP A 8 -34.28 13.47 16.37
CA ASP A 8 -32.93 12.92 16.49
C ASP A 8 -32.91 11.65 17.35
N ALA A 9 -33.73 11.59 18.40
CA ALA A 9 -33.79 10.44 19.30
C ALA A 9 -34.34 9.17 18.64
N GLU A 10 -35.43 9.29 17.86
CA GLU A 10 -36.01 8.16 17.10
C GLU A 10 -35.05 7.66 16.01
N TRP A 11 -34.30 8.57 15.39
CA TRP A 11 -33.33 8.23 14.35
C TRP A 11 -32.12 7.48 14.92
N ILE A 12 -31.62 7.93 16.06
CA ILE A 12 -30.56 7.28 16.82
C ILE A 12 -31.01 5.87 17.25
N GLU A 13 -32.23 5.72 17.76
CA GLU A 13 -32.79 4.43 18.20
C GLU A 13 -33.01 3.44 17.05
N TRP A 14 -33.38 3.93 15.86
CA TRP A 14 -33.50 3.12 14.66
C TRP A 14 -32.14 2.60 14.17
N ILE A 15 -31.10 3.45 14.17
CA ILE A 15 -29.72 3.07 13.87
C ILE A 15 -29.23 1.99 14.84
N TYR A 16 -29.57 2.11 16.13
CA TYR A 16 -29.22 1.12 17.15
C TYR A 16 -29.90 -0.25 16.91
N GLN A 17 -31.09 -0.27 16.30
CA GLN A 17 -31.84 -1.51 16.07
C GLN A 17 -31.49 -2.24 14.76
N HIS A 18 -30.95 -1.54 13.75
CA HIS A 18 -30.76 -2.10 12.40
C HIS A 18 -29.29 -2.32 11.99
N LEU A 19 -28.33 -1.94 12.84
CA LEU A 19 -26.90 -2.27 12.70
C LEU A 19 -26.50 -3.15 13.90
N ASP A 20 -26.43 -4.47 13.70
CA ASP A 20 -26.31 -5.51 14.74
C ASP A 20 -25.09 -5.32 15.69
N PRO A 21 -25.20 -5.58 17.02
CA PRO A 21 -24.23 -5.20 18.04
C PRO A 21 -23.44 -6.41 18.58
N SER A 22 -22.29 -6.72 17.98
CA SER A 22 -21.40 -7.78 18.51
C SER A 22 -20.05 -7.30 19.06
N ASN A 23 -19.74 -6.00 19.10
CA ASN A 23 -18.52 -5.50 19.76
C ASN A 23 -18.60 -4.01 20.13
N MET A 24 -18.83 -3.69 21.40
CA MET A 24 -19.43 -2.41 21.83
C MET A 24 -18.47 -1.29 22.32
N SER A 25 -17.14 -1.45 22.35
CA SER A 25 -16.26 -0.39 22.88
C SER A 25 -15.59 0.50 21.81
N ASN A 26 -15.22 -0.05 20.65
CA ASN A 26 -14.48 0.71 19.63
C ASN A 26 -15.37 1.59 18.74
N LEU A 27 -16.68 1.34 18.69
CA LEU A 27 -17.59 2.01 17.76
C LEU A 27 -18.10 3.38 18.25
N GLN A 28 -18.01 3.76 19.53
CA GLN A 28 -18.51 5.09 19.96
C GLN A 28 -17.81 6.25 19.23
N ARG A 29 -16.50 6.12 18.99
CA ARG A 29 -15.70 7.10 18.26
C ARG A 29 -16.00 7.13 16.76
N GLU A 30 -16.23 5.97 16.15
CA GLU A 30 -16.60 5.85 14.73
C GLU A 30 -18.06 6.27 14.48
N LYS A 31 -18.94 6.12 15.47
CA LYS A 31 -20.35 6.57 15.44
C LYS A 31 -20.45 8.09 15.40
N GLU A 32 -19.71 8.79 16.27
CA GLU A 32 -19.66 10.25 16.25
C GLU A 32 -19.10 10.75 14.92
N ALA A 33 -18.04 10.12 14.41
CA ALA A 33 -17.44 10.48 13.12
C ALA A 33 -18.40 10.29 11.94
N THR A 34 -19.18 9.20 11.94
CA THR A 34 -20.17 8.92 10.87
C THR A 34 -21.32 9.92 10.91
N HIS A 35 -21.81 10.27 12.10
CA HIS A 35 -22.83 11.30 12.27
C HIS A 35 -22.31 12.67 11.82
N THR A 36 -21.10 13.07 12.25
CA THR A 36 -20.47 14.31 11.82
C THR A 36 -20.29 14.35 10.30
N ALA A 37 -19.89 13.25 9.67
CA ALA A 37 -19.72 13.18 8.22
C ALA A 37 -21.05 13.35 7.46
N ILE A 38 -22.14 12.72 7.94
CA ILE A 38 -23.46 12.85 7.31
C ILE A 38 -24.01 14.27 7.49
N THR A 39 -23.84 14.87 8.66
CA THR A 39 -24.27 16.25 8.94
C THR A 39 -23.47 17.27 8.11
N ALA A 40 -22.17 17.04 7.93
CA ALA A 40 -21.33 17.86 7.04
C ALA A 40 -21.76 17.74 5.58
N LEU A 41 -22.05 16.52 5.10
CA LEU A 41 -22.56 16.28 3.74
C LEU A 41 -23.91 16.97 3.51
N TYR A 42 -24.79 17.02 4.51
CA TYR A 42 -26.06 17.73 4.41
C TYR A 42 -25.87 19.25 4.36
N ALA A 43 -24.90 19.79 5.11
CA ALA A 43 -24.56 21.21 5.12
C ALA A 43 -23.89 21.69 3.82
N ASP A 44 -23.18 20.80 3.12
CA ASP A 44 -22.52 21.08 1.83
C ASP A 44 -23.48 21.06 0.63
N ILE A 45 -24.74 20.65 0.82
CA ILE A 45 -25.72 20.68 -0.27
C ILE A 45 -25.99 22.14 -0.64
N ASN A 46 -25.80 22.47 -1.91
CA ASN A 46 -25.97 23.82 -2.41
C ASN A 46 -27.41 24.31 -2.16
N PRO A 47 -27.59 25.50 -1.56
CA PRO A 47 -28.90 26.00 -1.13
C PRO A 47 -29.88 26.19 -2.30
N ILE A 48 -29.39 26.49 -3.51
CA ILE A 48 -30.22 26.61 -4.72
C ILE A 48 -30.80 25.24 -5.10
N TRP A 49 -30.04 24.16 -4.90
CA TRP A 49 -30.51 22.80 -5.14
C TRP A 49 -31.49 22.33 -4.08
N LEU A 50 -31.28 22.73 -2.81
CA LEU A 50 -32.23 22.51 -1.72
C LEU A 50 -33.54 23.25 -1.97
N GLU A 51 -33.49 24.54 -2.33
CA GLU A 51 -34.67 25.33 -2.67
C GLU A 51 -35.38 24.80 -3.92
N ALA A 52 -34.64 24.40 -4.96
CA ALA A 52 -35.22 23.79 -6.16
C ALA A 52 -35.86 22.43 -5.84
N ALA A 53 -35.22 21.61 -5.01
CA ALA A 53 -35.79 20.33 -4.54
C ALA A 53 -37.05 20.57 -3.70
N TRP A 54 -37.03 21.56 -2.81
CA TRP A 54 -38.20 21.93 -2.00
C TRP A 54 -39.32 22.49 -2.86
N SER A 55 -39.02 23.33 -3.85
CA SER A 55 -39.98 23.91 -4.79
C SER A 55 -40.60 22.86 -5.70
N MET A 56 -39.81 21.87 -6.13
CA MET A 56 -40.28 20.70 -6.87
C MET A 56 -41.15 19.82 -5.98
N GLU A 57 -40.77 19.63 -4.72
CA GLU A 57 -41.56 18.88 -3.73
C GLU A 57 -42.86 19.62 -3.38
N THR A 58 -42.87 20.96 -3.32
CA THR A 58 -44.11 21.73 -3.07
C THR A 58 -45.02 21.71 -4.29
N ARG A 59 -44.48 21.86 -5.50
CA ARG A 59 -45.26 21.71 -6.75
C ARG A 59 -45.82 20.31 -6.89
N LYS A 60 -45.03 19.30 -6.57
CA LYS A 60 -45.45 17.90 -6.57
C LYS A 60 -46.49 17.63 -5.49
N GLN A 61 -46.37 18.21 -4.29
CA GLN A 61 -47.39 18.12 -3.25
C GLN A 61 -48.70 18.83 -3.62
N GLU A 62 -48.63 19.93 -4.38
CA GLU A 62 -49.80 20.66 -4.88
C GLU A 62 -50.48 19.92 -6.06
N GLU A 63 -49.69 19.35 -6.97
CA GLU A 63 -50.13 18.44 -8.04
C GLU A 63 -50.69 17.12 -7.47
N ASP A 64 -50.06 16.57 -6.43
CA ASP A 64 -50.50 15.40 -5.69
C ASP A 64 -51.76 15.73 -4.86
N ARG A 65 -51.94 16.95 -4.32
CA ARG A 65 -53.18 17.38 -3.63
C ARG A 65 -54.37 17.42 -4.58
N GLN A 66 -54.17 17.92 -5.81
CA GLN A 66 -55.20 17.91 -6.86
C GLN A 66 -55.51 16.50 -7.37
N GLN A 67 -54.53 15.59 -7.36
CA GLN A 67 -54.74 14.17 -7.71
C GLN A 67 -55.30 13.33 -6.53
N HIS A 68 -55.03 13.72 -5.28
CA HIS A 68 -55.49 13.06 -4.05
C HIS A 68 -56.99 13.28 -3.80
N GLU A 69 -57.58 14.37 -4.31
CA GLU A 69 -59.04 14.57 -4.34
C GLU A 69 -59.75 13.53 -5.25
N GLN A 70 -59.06 12.88 -6.18
CA GLN A 70 -59.65 11.88 -7.10
C GLN A 70 -59.22 10.44 -6.85
N ARG A 71 -58.13 10.17 -6.11
CA ARG A 71 -57.74 8.82 -5.70
C ARG A 71 -57.11 8.84 -4.31
N VAL A 72 -57.90 8.49 -3.31
CA VAL A 72 -57.41 8.21 -1.97
C VAL A 72 -56.65 6.87 -2.00
N HIS A 73 -55.35 6.94 -2.30
CA HIS A 73 -54.39 5.98 -1.78
C HIS A 73 -53.59 6.68 -0.68
N PRO A 74 -53.41 6.05 0.50
CA PRO A 74 -52.59 6.63 1.55
C PRO A 74 -51.16 6.76 1.03
N LEU A 75 -50.56 7.94 1.24
CA LEU A 75 -49.13 8.16 0.98
C LEU A 75 -48.33 7.06 1.70
N PRO A 76 -47.37 6.40 1.02
CA PRO A 76 -46.57 5.37 1.67
C PRO A 76 -45.87 5.99 2.87
N ASP A 77 -45.94 5.30 4.01
CA ASP A 77 -45.32 5.80 5.22
C ASP A 77 -43.79 5.97 5.03
N ARG A 78 -43.17 6.79 5.87
CA ARG A 78 -41.73 7.07 5.80
C ARG A 78 -40.88 5.79 5.84
N LYS A 79 -41.33 4.74 6.55
CA LYS A 79 -40.63 3.44 6.61
C LYS A 79 -40.63 2.73 5.26
N THR A 80 -41.74 2.80 4.54
CA THR A 80 -41.92 2.23 3.21
C THR A 80 -41.04 2.93 2.19
N VAL A 81 -41.03 4.27 2.20
CA VAL A 81 -40.16 5.07 1.33
C VAL A 81 -38.68 4.79 1.62
N MET A 82 -38.29 4.73 2.90
CA MET A 82 -36.92 4.38 3.30
C MET A 82 -36.52 2.97 2.86
N ALA A 83 -37.39 1.98 3.03
CA ALA A 83 -37.14 0.61 2.58
C ALA A 83 -36.96 0.53 1.06
N MET A 84 -37.72 1.33 0.30
CA MET A 84 -37.58 1.44 -1.16
C MET A 84 -36.25 2.10 -1.56
N ILE A 85 -35.81 3.14 -0.85
CA ILE A 85 -34.53 3.82 -1.10
C ILE A 85 -33.35 2.91 -0.74
N ILE A 86 -33.34 2.30 0.44
CA ILE A 86 -32.26 1.41 0.91
C ILE A 86 -32.09 0.21 -0.02
N ARG A 87 -33.19 -0.34 -0.56
CA ARG A 87 -33.13 -1.41 -1.58
C ARG A 87 -32.47 -0.98 -2.90
N ARG A 88 -32.45 0.31 -3.19
CA ARG A 88 -31.81 0.88 -4.38
C ARG A 88 -30.39 1.39 -4.11
N LEU A 89 -30.00 1.52 -2.84
CA LEU A 89 -28.64 1.85 -2.46
C LEU A 89 -27.77 0.59 -2.46
N GLY A 90 -26.57 0.74 -2.99
CA GLY A 90 -25.63 -0.36 -3.09
C GLY A 90 -24.23 0.09 -3.50
N TRP A 91 -23.30 -0.84 -3.37
CA TRP A 91 -21.89 -0.67 -3.72
C TRP A 91 -21.69 -1.02 -5.19
N ARG A 92 -20.99 -0.17 -5.93
CA ARG A 92 -20.57 -0.48 -7.30
C ARG A 92 -19.20 -1.15 -7.24
N LEU A 93 -19.13 -2.41 -7.69
CA LEU A 93 -17.85 -3.12 -7.79
C LEU A 93 -17.08 -2.68 -9.04
N PRO A 94 -15.73 -2.62 -8.98
CA PRO A 94 -14.91 -2.37 -10.16
C PRO A 94 -15.18 -3.43 -11.24
N GLY A 95 -15.42 -3.00 -12.48
CA GLY A 95 -15.67 -3.89 -13.63
C GLY A 95 -17.05 -4.53 -13.69
N SER A 96 -17.97 -4.24 -12.76
CA SER A 96 -19.36 -4.71 -12.81
C SER A 96 -20.33 -3.55 -13.06
N SER A 97 -21.32 -3.79 -13.91
CA SER A 97 -22.46 -2.89 -14.08
C SER A 97 -23.52 -3.05 -12.99
N SER A 98 -23.47 -4.15 -12.22
CA SER A 98 -24.41 -4.43 -11.14
C SER A 98 -24.00 -3.80 -9.81
N THR A 99 -24.98 -3.27 -9.08
CA THR A 99 -24.81 -2.77 -7.71
C THR A 99 -25.08 -3.89 -6.71
N VAL A 100 -24.18 -4.03 -5.73
CA VAL A 100 -24.37 -4.95 -4.60
C VAL A 100 -25.16 -4.20 -3.52
N PRO A 101 -26.32 -4.70 -3.07
CA PRO A 101 -27.09 -4.05 -2.00
C PRO A 101 -26.21 -3.80 -0.76
N ILE A 102 -26.49 -2.72 0.00
CA ILE A 102 -25.68 -2.35 1.17
C ILE A 102 -25.47 -3.52 2.14
N TYR A 103 -26.52 -4.29 2.41
CA TYR A 103 -26.54 -5.45 3.32
C TYR A 103 -25.99 -6.75 2.69
N GLY A 104 -25.77 -6.76 1.37
CA GLY A 104 -25.26 -7.93 0.64
C GLY A 104 -23.75 -7.88 0.39
N LEU A 105 -23.06 -6.86 0.91
CA LEU A 105 -21.61 -6.70 0.72
C LEU A 105 -20.85 -7.76 1.52
N THR A 106 -20.13 -8.62 0.81
CA THR A 106 -19.22 -9.59 1.44
C THR A 106 -17.90 -8.93 1.84
N VAL A 107 -17.20 -9.51 2.81
CA VAL A 107 -15.85 -9.06 3.21
C VAL A 107 -14.91 -9.01 2.00
N ARG A 108 -14.94 -10.02 1.13
CA ARG A 108 -14.12 -10.05 -0.10
C ARG A 108 -14.38 -8.85 -1.02
N GLN A 109 -15.65 -8.49 -1.20
CA GLN A 109 -16.05 -7.34 -2.01
C GLN A 109 -15.68 -6.02 -1.33
N ALA A 110 -15.84 -5.92 0.00
CA ALA A 110 -15.41 -4.78 0.78
C ALA A 110 -13.89 -4.57 0.68
N THR A 111 -13.09 -5.64 0.83
CA THR A 111 -11.64 -5.62 0.64
C THR A 111 -11.28 -5.22 -0.79
N GLN A 112 -11.99 -5.72 -1.81
CA GLN A 112 -11.74 -5.31 -3.20
C GLN A 112 -12.04 -3.81 -3.42
N LEU A 113 -13.08 -3.27 -2.79
CA LEU A 113 -13.40 -1.85 -2.87
C LEU A 113 -12.38 -0.98 -2.14
N GLN A 114 -11.86 -1.45 -1.01
CA GLN A 114 -10.86 -0.75 -0.21
C GLN A 114 -9.46 -0.80 -0.85
N ASP A 115 -9.05 -2.00 -1.28
CA ASP A 115 -7.67 -2.27 -1.70
C ASP A 115 -7.50 -2.37 -3.22
N GLY A 116 -8.57 -2.30 -4.00
CA GLY A 116 -8.54 -2.44 -5.46
C GLY A 116 -7.45 -1.60 -6.14
N PRO A 117 -7.41 -0.26 -5.90
CA PRO A 117 -6.37 0.59 -6.45
C PRO A 117 -4.95 0.20 -6.01
N ALA A 118 -4.78 -0.23 -4.76
CA ALA A 118 -3.48 -0.68 -4.23
C ALA A 118 -3.03 -2.01 -4.85
N LEU A 119 -3.98 -2.93 -5.12
CA LEU A 119 -3.71 -4.19 -5.82
C LEU A 119 -3.30 -3.96 -7.27
N GLU A 120 -4.00 -3.07 -7.99
CA GLU A 120 -3.65 -2.66 -9.35
C GLU A 120 -2.25 -2.03 -9.40
N GLN A 121 -1.97 -1.09 -8.49
CA GLN A 121 -0.65 -0.47 -8.38
C GLN A 121 0.44 -1.52 -8.10
N ARG A 122 0.20 -2.46 -7.19
CA ARG A 122 1.15 -3.54 -6.89
C ARG A 122 1.42 -4.41 -8.12
N GLN A 123 0.40 -4.72 -8.92
CA GLN A 123 0.58 -5.48 -10.17
C GLN A 123 1.44 -4.72 -11.18
N GLN A 124 1.22 -3.42 -11.34
CA GLN A 124 2.03 -2.56 -12.22
C GLN A 124 3.50 -2.51 -11.79
N LEU A 125 3.76 -2.35 -10.48
CA LEU A 125 5.13 -2.35 -9.93
C LEU A 125 5.82 -3.69 -10.13
N MET A 126 5.09 -4.80 -9.96
CA MET A 126 5.61 -6.14 -10.20
C MET A 126 5.97 -6.36 -11.68
N ALA A 127 5.13 -5.87 -12.60
CA ALA A 127 5.39 -5.93 -14.03
C ALA A 127 6.66 -5.15 -14.40
N ALA A 128 6.80 -3.93 -13.87
CA ALA A 128 8.01 -3.12 -14.06
C ALA A 128 9.27 -3.81 -13.50
N PHE A 129 9.16 -4.44 -12.32
CA PHE A 129 10.25 -5.24 -11.73
C PHE A 129 10.68 -6.41 -12.62
N VAL A 130 9.72 -7.17 -13.15
CA VAL A 130 10.00 -8.31 -14.03
C VAL A 130 10.69 -7.86 -15.32
N GLN A 131 10.21 -6.77 -15.93
CA GLN A 131 10.82 -6.20 -17.13
C GLN A 131 12.27 -5.77 -16.88
N GLU A 132 12.51 -5.07 -15.77
CA GLU A 132 13.84 -4.60 -15.39
C GLU A 132 14.78 -5.77 -15.06
N ALA A 133 14.29 -6.81 -14.36
CA ALA A 133 15.07 -8.01 -14.06
C ALA A 133 15.52 -8.77 -15.32
N ARG A 134 14.72 -8.75 -16.38
CA ARG A 134 15.06 -9.37 -17.68
C ARG A 134 16.01 -8.51 -18.51
N GLY A 135 16.12 -7.22 -18.21
CA GLY A 135 16.96 -6.29 -18.95
C GLY A 135 16.46 -6.01 -20.36
N VAL A 136 15.16 -6.17 -20.63
CA VAL A 136 14.57 -5.88 -21.93
C VAL A 136 14.52 -4.36 -22.12
N VAL A 137 15.48 -3.82 -22.87
CA VAL A 137 15.41 -2.49 -23.46
C VAL A 137 15.30 -2.70 -24.97
N GLY A 138 14.09 -2.60 -25.53
CA GLY A 138 13.86 -2.68 -26.98
C GLY A 138 13.74 -4.10 -27.58
N ALA A 139 12.50 -4.44 -27.95
CA ALA A 139 12.07 -5.11 -29.19
C ALA A 139 12.63 -6.47 -29.67
N THR A 140 13.40 -7.29 -28.92
CA THR A 140 13.94 -8.55 -29.50
C THR A 140 13.58 -9.88 -28.84
N ALA A 141 12.74 -9.87 -27.79
CA ALA A 141 12.12 -11.10 -27.31
C ALA A 141 10.62 -10.87 -27.07
N HIS A 142 9.76 -11.66 -27.73
CA HIS A 142 8.34 -11.77 -27.38
C HIS A 142 8.21 -12.47 -26.02
N ILE A 143 8.63 -11.78 -24.97
CA ILE A 143 8.33 -12.18 -23.60
C ILE A 143 6.91 -11.74 -23.35
N ASP A 144 6.00 -12.69 -23.15
CA ASP A 144 4.67 -12.42 -22.62
C ASP A 144 4.81 -11.89 -21.18
N PRO A 145 4.60 -10.58 -20.95
CA PRO A 145 4.83 -9.97 -19.65
C PRO A 145 3.87 -10.54 -18.58
N GLU A 146 2.66 -10.92 -18.98
CA GLU A 146 1.64 -11.42 -18.06
C GLU A 146 2.01 -12.82 -17.55
N ASN A 147 2.49 -13.68 -18.45
CA ASN A 147 2.99 -15.00 -18.07
C ASN A 147 4.23 -14.93 -17.15
N GLU A 148 5.16 -14.00 -17.40
CA GLU A 148 6.32 -13.83 -16.52
C GLU A 148 5.94 -13.31 -15.13
N VAL A 149 5.02 -12.34 -15.04
CA VAL A 149 4.50 -11.86 -13.75
C VAL A 149 3.80 -12.99 -13.00
N ASN A 150 3.00 -13.80 -13.70
CA ASN A 150 2.35 -14.97 -13.11
C ASN A 150 3.35 -16.03 -12.63
N ARG A 151 4.44 -16.26 -13.37
CA ARG A 151 5.54 -17.13 -12.92
C ARG A 151 6.21 -16.57 -11.68
N PHE A 152 6.47 -15.26 -11.63
CA PHE A 152 7.05 -14.63 -10.46
C PHE A 152 6.11 -14.67 -9.23
N HIS A 153 4.79 -14.55 -9.42
CA HIS A 153 3.82 -14.79 -8.35
C HIS A 153 3.89 -16.20 -7.79
N LYS A 154 4.03 -17.22 -8.66
CA LYS A 154 4.24 -18.61 -8.23
C LYS A 154 5.56 -18.77 -7.47
N THR A 155 6.62 -18.10 -7.91
CA THR A 155 7.90 -18.06 -7.18
C THR A 155 7.71 -17.46 -5.78
N LEU A 156 7.08 -16.29 -5.64
CA LEU A 156 6.82 -15.70 -4.32
C LEU A 156 5.97 -16.61 -3.43
N ALA A 157 4.94 -17.25 -3.99
CA ALA A 157 4.13 -18.21 -3.25
C ALA A 157 4.99 -19.36 -2.70
N ARG A 158 5.79 -20.01 -3.55
CA ARG A 158 6.75 -21.06 -3.18
C ARG A 158 7.69 -20.61 -2.07
N LEU A 159 8.30 -19.43 -2.22
CA LEU A 159 9.25 -18.90 -1.25
C LEU A 159 8.61 -18.65 0.13
N TRP A 160 7.35 -18.22 0.17
CA TRP A 160 6.65 -17.98 1.44
C TRP A 160 6.08 -19.26 2.06
N SER A 161 5.64 -20.24 1.27
CA SER A 161 5.07 -21.49 1.76
C SER A 161 6.13 -22.53 2.14
N ASP A 162 7.12 -22.73 1.28
CA ASP A 162 7.96 -23.94 1.30
C ASP A 162 9.32 -23.68 1.96
N VAL A 163 9.90 -22.49 1.73
CA VAL A 163 11.22 -22.16 2.28
C VAL A 163 11.08 -21.74 3.75
N ARG A 164 11.54 -22.60 4.67
CA ARG A 164 11.56 -22.31 6.11
C ARG A 164 12.74 -21.40 6.47
N TRP A 165 12.52 -20.10 6.34
CA TRP A 165 13.54 -19.08 6.62
C TRP A 165 12.93 -17.80 7.18
N GLU A 166 13.69 -16.98 7.90
CA GLU A 166 13.14 -15.78 8.53
C GLU A 166 12.67 -14.76 7.49
N ASN A 167 11.55 -14.10 7.78
CA ASN A 167 10.93 -13.12 6.89
C ASN A 167 11.88 -11.98 6.53
N LYS A 168 12.82 -11.60 7.40
CA LYS A 168 13.83 -10.55 7.12
C LYS A 168 14.63 -10.81 5.83
N ASN A 169 14.86 -12.07 5.47
CA ASN A 169 15.63 -12.44 4.28
C ASN A 169 14.76 -12.44 3.02
N LYS A 170 13.45 -12.71 3.17
CA LYS A 170 12.47 -12.69 2.09
C LYS A 170 11.95 -11.29 1.80
N GLU A 171 11.86 -10.46 2.84
CA GLU A 171 11.29 -9.12 2.80
C GLU A 171 11.99 -8.21 1.80
N THR A 172 13.32 -8.31 1.68
CA THR A 172 14.07 -7.52 0.70
C THR A 172 13.61 -7.81 -0.72
N LEU A 173 13.43 -9.08 -1.11
CA LEU A 173 12.91 -9.45 -2.42
C LEU A 173 11.50 -8.88 -2.64
N TRP A 174 10.61 -9.05 -1.67
CA TRP A 174 9.24 -8.54 -1.78
C TRP A 174 9.23 -7.01 -1.95
N ARG A 175 9.97 -6.28 -1.11
CA ARG A 175 10.10 -4.82 -1.20
C ARG A 175 10.69 -4.40 -2.53
N LEU A 176 11.71 -5.11 -3.02
CA LEU A 176 12.32 -4.82 -4.30
C LEU A 176 11.30 -4.94 -5.44
N ALA A 177 10.48 -5.98 -5.40
CA ALA A 177 9.52 -6.28 -6.45
C ALA A 177 8.32 -5.31 -6.50
N VAL A 178 7.91 -4.77 -5.35
CA VAL A 178 6.84 -3.77 -5.26
C VAL A 178 7.38 -2.34 -5.12
N ASP A 179 8.63 -2.11 -5.49
CA ASP A 179 9.30 -0.81 -5.39
C ASP A 179 9.37 -0.19 -3.98
N GLY A 180 9.10 -0.96 -2.92
CA GLY A 180 8.98 -0.51 -1.54
C GLY A 180 10.29 -0.40 -0.74
N VAL A 181 11.46 -0.51 -1.38
CA VAL A 181 12.74 -0.20 -0.71
C VAL A 181 12.85 1.32 -0.56
N PRO A 182 13.21 1.88 0.60
CA PRO A 182 13.29 3.32 0.82
C PRO A 182 14.50 3.95 0.12
N LEU A 183 14.39 4.06 -1.20
CA LEU A 183 15.34 4.66 -2.12
C LEU A 183 14.70 5.94 -2.68
N PRO A 184 15.19 7.14 -2.33
CA PRO A 184 14.77 8.37 -2.98
C PRO A 184 14.89 8.23 -4.51
N GLY A 185 13.89 8.68 -5.25
CA GLY A 185 13.75 8.42 -6.68
C GLY A 185 12.90 7.20 -7.07
N ASN A 186 12.52 6.33 -6.12
CA ASN A 186 11.52 5.29 -6.37
C ASN A 186 10.13 5.90 -6.64
N THR A 187 9.23 5.16 -7.29
CA THR A 187 7.91 5.64 -7.70
C THR A 187 7.08 6.16 -6.52
N HIS A 188 7.16 5.49 -5.37
CA HIS A 188 6.49 5.89 -4.13
C HIS A 188 7.16 7.07 -3.40
N LEU A 189 8.38 7.45 -3.80
CA LEU A 189 9.15 8.60 -3.32
C LEU A 189 9.50 9.56 -4.45
N SER A 190 8.63 9.65 -5.48
CA SER A 190 8.85 10.43 -6.69
C SER A 190 9.09 11.93 -6.45
N ARG A 191 8.59 12.46 -5.32
CA ARG A 191 8.82 13.84 -4.89
C ARG A 191 10.18 14.08 -4.25
N MET A 192 10.94 13.02 -3.96
CA MET A 192 12.31 13.12 -3.48
C MET A 192 13.26 12.77 -4.61
N PRO A 193 14.14 13.69 -5.03
CA PRO A 193 15.12 13.38 -6.06
C PRO A 193 16.01 12.21 -5.59
N PRO A 194 16.53 11.39 -6.53
CA PRO A 194 17.52 10.38 -6.21
C PRO A 194 18.65 10.97 -5.36
N GLN A 195 18.83 10.43 -4.15
CA GLN A 195 19.91 10.87 -3.29
C GLN A 195 21.22 10.26 -3.77
N PRO A 196 22.34 10.99 -3.72
CA PRO A 196 23.63 10.45 -4.09
C PRO A 196 23.92 9.15 -3.33
N CYS A 197 24.21 8.08 -4.04
CA CYS A 197 24.63 6.85 -3.40
C CYS A 197 26.00 7.05 -2.79
N GLY A 198 26.24 6.38 -1.67
CA GLY A 198 27.52 6.45 -0.98
C GLY A 198 28.72 5.92 -1.74
N CYS A 199 28.50 5.17 -2.81
CA CYS A 199 29.59 4.74 -3.70
C CYS A 199 30.03 5.84 -4.68
N GLY A 200 29.31 6.96 -4.76
CA GLY A 200 29.66 8.10 -5.61
C GLY A 200 29.20 8.01 -7.08
N THR A 201 28.63 6.88 -7.51
CA THR A 201 28.30 6.66 -8.94
C THR A 201 26.82 6.81 -9.31
N PHE A 202 25.97 7.24 -8.37
CA PHE A 202 24.53 7.40 -8.58
C PHE A 202 23.98 8.62 -7.85
N GLY A 203 22.94 9.24 -8.41
CA GLY A 203 22.20 10.35 -7.80
C GLY A 203 22.94 11.70 -7.77
N GLY A 204 24.15 11.77 -8.35
CA GLY A 204 24.90 13.01 -8.58
C GLY A 204 24.74 13.57 -10.01
N PRO A 205 25.20 14.82 -10.26
CA PRO A 205 25.00 15.53 -11.54
C PRO A 205 25.56 14.81 -12.78
N ASN A 206 26.61 14.01 -12.60
CA ASN A 206 27.30 13.30 -13.69
C ASN A 206 27.01 11.79 -13.68
N SER A 207 25.97 11.35 -12.96
CA SER A 207 25.65 9.93 -12.87
C SER A 207 24.94 9.46 -14.14
N PRO A 208 25.24 8.25 -14.65
CA PRO A 208 24.47 7.69 -15.75
C PRO A 208 22.99 7.51 -15.35
N PRO A 209 22.04 7.62 -16.31
CA PRO A 209 20.64 7.38 -16.03
C PRO A 209 20.44 5.91 -15.64
N SER A 210 20.09 5.68 -14.38
CA SER A 210 19.81 4.36 -13.81
C SER A 210 18.62 4.49 -12.86
N SER A 211 17.84 3.43 -12.71
CA SER A 211 16.81 3.40 -11.67
C SER A 211 17.48 3.22 -10.30
N PRO A 212 16.92 3.72 -9.19
CA PRO A 212 17.49 3.48 -7.87
C PRO A 212 17.62 1.99 -7.55
N ARG A 213 16.66 1.18 -8.03
CA ARG A 213 16.66 -0.27 -7.88
C ARG A 213 17.84 -0.92 -8.59
N LEU A 214 18.02 -0.59 -9.88
CA LEU A 214 19.10 -1.09 -10.71
C LEU A 214 20.46 -0.73 -10.12
N HIS A 215 20.62 0.53 -9.71
CA HIS A 215 21.84 0.95 -9.08
C HIS A 215 22.13 0.15 -7.80
N HIS A 216 21.23 0.18 -6.82
CA HIS A 216 21.52 -0.36 -5.49
C HIS A 216 21.61 -1.89 -5.42
N PHE A 217 20.91 -2.61 -6.31
CA PHE A 217 20.83 -4.08 -6.29
C PHE A 217 21.47 -4.77 -7.50
N TRP A 218 22.21 -4.01 -8.32
CA TRP A 218 22.97 -4.60 -9.43
C TRP A 218 24.29 -3.87 -9.69
N GLU A 219 24.24 -2.56 -9.92
CA GLU A 219 25.40 -1.79 -10.41
C GLU A 219 26.33 -1.29 -9.30
N CYS A 220 25.81 -1.05 -8.09
CA CYS A 220 26.56 -0.53 -6.98
C CYS A 220 27.74 -1.46 -6.65
N PRO A 221 28.93 -0.94 -6.28
CA PRO A 221 30.07 -1.78 -5.89
C PRO A 221 29.76 -2.80 -4.79
N ILE A 222 28.82 -2.50 -3.89
CA ILE A 222 28.33 -3.45 -2.88
C ILE A 222 27.60 -4.63 -3.54
N ALA A 223 26.70 -4.34 -4.48
CA ALA A 223 25.98 -5.37 -5.22
C ALA A 223 26.92 -6.18 -6.11
N GLN A 224 27.89 -5.52 -6.76
CA GLN A 224 28.94 -6.18 -7.52
C GLN A 224 29.74 -7.15 -6.65
N ALA A 225 30.22 -6.72 -5.48
CA ALA A 225 30.98 -7.59 -4.57
C ALA A 225 30.20 -8.85 -4.14
N VAL A 226 28.89 -8.72 -3.89
CA VAL A 226 28.02 -9.87 -3.61
C VAL A 226 27.90 -10.78 -4.82
N ARG A 227 27.71 -10.22 -6.03
CA ARG A 227 27.62 -11.00 -7.27
C ARG A 227 28.92 -11.72 -7.59
N ASP A 228 30.06 -11.04 -7.47
CA ASP A 228 31.39 -11.61 -7.67
C ASP A 228 31.66 -12.77 -6.71
N GLN A 229 31.11 -12.70 -5.49
CA GLN A 229 31.16 -13.82 -4.55
C GLN A 229 30.36 -15.02 -5.04
N ILE A 230 29.17 -14.80 -5.59
CA ILE A 230 28.31 -15.89 -6.11
C ILE A 230 28.94 -16.48 -7.38
N ASP A 231 29.35 -15.63 -8.32
CA ASP A 231 29.94 -16.03 -9.60
C ASP A 231 31.18 -16.92 -9.43
N ARG A 232 31.99 -16.68 -8.39
CA ARG A 232 33.14 -17.53 -8.04
C ARG A 232 32.79 -18.97 -7.66
N HIS A 233 31.54 -19.24 -7.30
CA HIS A 233 31.06 -20.58 -6.92
C HIS A 233 30.05 -21.17 -7.91
N LEU A 234 29.79 -20.50 -9.04
CA LEU A 234 28.92 -21.03 -10.08
C LEU A 234 29.64 -22.10 -10.92
N PRO A 235 28.91 -23.15 -11.38
CA PRO A 235 29.47 -24.14 -12.28
C PRO A 235 29.87 -23.51 -13.62
N SER A 236 30.88 -24.07 -14.27
CA SER A 236 31.37 -23.57 -15.57
C SER A 236 30.28 -23.55 -16.67
N SER A 237 29.27 -24.42 -16.57
CA SER A 237 28.10 -24.40 -17.45
C SER A 237 27.32 -23.08 -17.38
N ALA A 238 27.21 -22.49 -16.19
CA ALA A 238 26.51 -21.23 -15.98
C ALA A 238 27.31 -20.01 -16.49
N THR A 239 28.65 -20.09 -16.49
CA THR A 239 29.51 -18.99 -16.95
C THR A 239 29.66 -18.94 -18.47
N THR A 240 29.49 -20.07 -19.16
CA THR A 240 29.64 -20.15 -20.62
C THR A 240 28.49 -19.44 -21.37
N GLU A 241 27.30 -19.37 -20.76
CA GLU A 241 26.11 -18.70 -21.34
C GLU A 241 25.99 -17.20 -21.00
N GLY A 242 27.10 -16.57 -20.60
CA GLY A 242 27.13 -15.13 -20.27
C GLY A 242 27.03 -14.82 -18.77
N GLY A 243 27.16 -15.83 -17.91
CA GLY A 243 27.23 -15.67 -16.45
C GLY A 243 25.90 -15.34 -15.78
N MET A 244 25.97 -15.00 -14.48
CA MET A 244 24.78 -14.69 -13.70
C MET A 244 24.15 -13.36 -14.13
N GLY A 245 23.05 -13.44 -14.88
CA GLY A 245 22.17 -12.31 -15.17
C GLY A 245 21.26 -11.88 -14.01
N ARG A 246 20.68 -10.66 -14.13
CA ARG A 246 19.73 -10.08 -13.16
C ARG A 246 18.57 -11.00 -12.84
N HIS A 247 17.98 -11.62 -13.86
CA HIS A 247 16.83 -12.50 -13.71
C HIS A 247 17.12 -13.70 -12.78
N HIS A 248 18.37 -14.16 -12.69
CA HIS A 248 18.71 -15.24 -11.77
C HIS A 248 18.54 -14.82 -10.31
N LEU A 249 18.96 -13.60 -9.95
CA LEU A 249 18.82 -13.09 -8.58
C LEU A 249 17.47 -12.43 -8.30
N TRP A 250 16.96 -11.62 -9.22
CA TRP A 250 15.76 -10.83 -8.99
C TRP A 250 14.49 -11.66 -9.20
N LEU A 251 14.48 -12.59 -10.15
CA LEU A 251 13.35 -13.51 -10.37
C LEU A 251 13.54 -14.86 -9.70
N ILE A 252 14.65 -15.05 -8.97
CA ILE A 252 14.98 -16.27 -8.24
C ILE A 252 14.96 -17.48 -9.19
N GLN A 253 15.62 -17.34 -10.34
CA GLN A 253 15.72 -18.40 -11.34
C GLN A 253 17.12 -19.01 -11.25
N ALA A 254 17.20 -20.31 -10.99
CA ALA A 254 18.50 -20.97 -10.90
C ALA A 254 19.25 -20.90 -12.25
N PRO A 255 20.54 -20.51 -12.25
CA PRO A 255 21.38 -20.62 -13.44
C PRO A 255 21.50 -22.07 -13.93
N PRO A 256 21.86 -22.28 -15.20
CA PRO A 256 22.09 -23.62 -15.75
C PRO A 256 23.14 -24.42 -14.95
N GLY A 257 22.74 -25.60 -14.47
CA GLY A 257 23.59 -26.45 -13.62
C GLY A 257 23.47 -26.18 -12.12
N CYS A 258 22.59 -25.28 -11.70
CA CYS A 258 22.24 -25.08 -10.29
C CYS A 258 20.84 -25.62 -9.99
N ASP A 259 20.67 -26.23 -8.81
CA ASP A 259 19.36 -26.65 -8.31
C ASP A 259 18.54 -25.46 -7.80
N GLN A 260 17.23 -25.48 -8.07
CA GLN A 260 16.32 -24.39 -7.70
C GLN A 260 16.16 -24.22 -6.18
N ALA A 261 16.09 -25.30 -5.41
CA ALA A 261 15.86 -25.23 -3.97
C ALA A 261 17.02 -24.55 -3.20
N PRO A 262 18.30 -24.92 -3.43
CA PRO A 262 19.43 -24.16 -2.89
C PRO A 262 19.49 -22.73 -3.44
N TRP A 263 19.15 -22.54 -4.72
CA TRP A 263 19.18 -21.21 -5.34
C TRP A 263 18.20 -20.22 -4.71
N ASP A 264 17.01 -20.67 -4.32
CA ASP A 264 16.03 -19.86 -3.60
C ASP A 264 16.68 -19.19 -2.37
N VAL A 265 17.48 -19.95 -1.62
CA VAL A 265 18.19 -19.47 -0.45
C VAL A 265 19.31 -18.51 -0.84
N ILE A 266 20.14 -18.88 -1.82
CA ILE A 266 21.28 -18.07 -2.28
C ILE A 266 20.82 -16.70 -2.75
N ALA A 267 19.78 -16.64 -3.59
CA ALA A 267 19.32 -15.39 -4.17
C ALA A 267 18.68 -14.46 -3.12
N MET A 268 17.91 -15.01 -2.17
CA MET A 268 17.38 -14.20 -1.06
C MET A 268 18.48 -13.72 -0.10
N ALA A 269 19.48 -14.57 0.21
CA ALA A 269 20.67 -14.15 0.97
C ALA A 269 21.39 -13.00 0.26
N ALA A 270 21.61 -13.13 -1.04
CA ALA A 270 22.30 -12.12 -1.84
C ALA A 270 21.59 -10.76 -1.75
N LEU A 271 20.28 -10.73 -2.00
CA LEU A 271 19.48 -9.51 -1.91
C LEU A 271 19.51 -8.91 -0.50
N SER A 272 19.37 -9.76 0.54
CA SER A 272 19.46 -9.32 1.94
C SER A 272 20.84 -8.73 2.28
N SER A 273 21.92 -9.35 1.80
CA SER A 273 23.29 -8.85 1.98
C SER A 273 23.53 -7.53 1.26
N MET A 274 22.98 -7.34 0.05
CA MET A 274 23.05 -6.06 -0.67
C MET A 274 22.36 -4.95 0.10
N GLU A 275 21.16 -5.22 0.63
CA GLU A 275 20.40 -4.28 1.46
C GLU A 275 21.14 -3.95 2.77
N HIS A 276 21.72 -4.96 3.42
CA HIS A 276 22.55 -4.75 4.60
C HIS A 276 23.77 -3.88 4.31
N GLY A 277 24.52 -4.19 3.25
CA GLY A 277 25.68 -3.41 2.82
C GLY A 277 25.29 -1.96 2.50
N ARG A 278 24.15 -1.74 1.85
CA ARG A 278 23.60 -0.40 1.60
C ARG A 278 23.35 0.38 2.90
N HIS A 279 22.82 -0.28 3.93
CA HIS A 279 22.65 0.35 5.25
C HIS A 279 23.97 0.68 5.92
N CYS A 280 24.93 -0.23 5.90
CA CYS A 280 26.27 0.01 6.44
C CYS A 280 26.97 1.19 5.74
N LEU A 281 26.90 1.26 4.41
CA LEU A 281 27.47 2.37 3.64
C LEU A 281 26.84 3.72 4.00
N ARG A 282 25.50 3.76 4.10
CA ARG A 282 24.80 4.98 4.54
C ARG A 282 25.19 5.38 5.97
N ALA A 283 25.38 4.41 6.87
CA ALA A 283 25.83 4.68 8.23
C ALA A 283 27.26 5.22 8.25
N ALA A 284 28.19 4.63 7.50
CA ALA A 284 29.58 5.07 7.41
C ALA A 284 29.70 6.51 6.92
N ILE A 285 28.96 6.89 5.88
CA ILE A 285 28.99 8.25 5.33
C ILE A 285 28.40 9.28 6.29
N ARG A 286 27.33 8.93 7.00
CA ARG A 286 26.79 9.80 8.05
C ARG A 286 27.80 10.00 9.17
N GLY A 287 28.50 8.93 9.58
CA GLY A 287 29.56 9.01 10.58
C GLY A 287 30.73 9.90 10.12
N GLN A 288 31.19 9.75 8.88
CA GLN A 288 32.23 10.60 8.30
C GLN A 288 31.83 12.07 8.27
N ARG A 289 30.62 12.38 7.79
CA ARG A 289 30.11 13.76 7.77
C ARG A 289 30.02 14.37 9.17
N GLN A 290 29.60 13.58 10.16
CA GLN A 290 29.56 14.02 11.57
C GLN A 290 30.96 14.35 12.10
N MET A 291 31.96 13.53 11.78
CA MET A 291 33.37 13.77 12.13
C MET A 291 33.94 15.00 11.44
N GLU A 292 33.63 15.23 10.16
CA GLU A 292 34.06 16.43 9.41
C GLU A 292 33.42 17.72 9.94
N THR A 293 32.19 17.65 10.45
CA THR A 293 31.52 18.80 11.08
C THR A 293 31.93 19.07 12.53
N MET A 294 32.66 18.14 13.18
CA MET A 294 33.24 18.39 14.49
C MET A 294 34.50 19.23 14.33
N ASP A 295 34.41 20.52 14.65
CA ASP A 295 35.59 21.39 14.80
C ASP A 295 36.51 20.78 15.87
N PRO A 296 37.77 20.43 15.56
CA PRO A 296 38.72 19.86 16.53
C PRO A 296 39.03 20.82 17.70
N ARG A 297 38.54 22.06 17.66
CA ARG A 297 38.65 23.04 18.76
C ARG A 297 37.42 23.10 19.68
N GLN A 298 36.33 22.39 19.38
CA GLN A 298 35.18 22.35 20.28
C GLN A 298 35.37 21.26 21.35
N PRO A 299 35.30 21.60 22.66
CA PRO A 299 35.33 20.60 23.71
C PRO A 299 34.08 19.70 23.62
N PRO A 300 34.19 18.42 24.01
CA PRO A 300 33.06 17.49 23.96
C PRO A 300 31.87 18.05 24.75
N PRO A 301 30.62 17.85 24.27
CA PRO A 301 29.45 18.30 25.00
C PRO A 301 29.44 17.64 26.39
N SER A 302 29.37 18.48 27.43
CA SER A 302 29.34 18.03 28.82
C SER A 302 28.24 16.97 29.01
N PRO A 303 28.52 15.87 29.74
CA PRO A 303 27.52 14.85 29.99
C PRO A 303 26.33 15.50 30.71
N GLN A 304 25.16 15.46 30.08
CA GLN A 304 23.93 15.90 30.71
C GLN A 304 23.69 15.05 31.97
N PRO A 305 23.34 15.65 33.11
CA PRO A 305 23.06 14.89 34.31
C PRO A 305 21.86 13.98 34.03
N GLN A 306 22.11 12.67 34.12
CA GLN A 306 21.06 11.66 34.05
C GLN A 306 20.07 11.95 35.19
N THR A 307 18.89 12.46 34.84
CA THR A 307 17.75 12.48 35.74
C THR A 307 17.41 11.04 36.09
N ARG A 308 17.86 10.63 37.28
CA ARG A 308 17.52 9.37 37.92
C ARG A 308 16.00 9.33 38.09
N VAL A 309 15.32 8.64 37.17
CA VAL A 309 13.90 8.30 37.34
C VAL A 309 13.84 7.28 38.48
N GLU A 310 13.46 7.74 39.66
CA GLU A 310 13.12 6.85 40.78
C GLU A 310 11.93 5.98 40.37
N GLN A 311 12.20 4.67 40.24
CA GLN A 311 11.15 3.67 40.08
C GLN A 311 10.47 3.46 41.43
N GLY A 312 9.26 3.99 41.57
CA GLY A 312 8.35 3.68 42.68
C GLY A 312 7.91 2.21 42.67
N PRO A 313 7.53 1.65 43.83
CA PRO A 313 7.35 0.21 44.01
C PRO A 313 6.12 -0.31 43.26
N ARG A 314 6.32 -1.43 42.54
CA ARG A 314 5.25 -2.23 41.92
C ARG A 314 4.31 -2.78 43.01
N GLN A 315 3.09 -2.26 43.08
CA GLN A 315 2.00 -2.98 43.73
C GLN A 315 1.53 -4.11 42.82
N ARG A 316 1.52 -5.33 43.37
CA ARG A 316 0.84 -6.49 42.78
C ARG A 316 -0.66 -6.36 43.06
N VAL A 317 -1.47 -6.47 42.01
CA VAL A 317 -2.83 -7.04 42.04
C VAL A 317 -2.94 -7.92 40.80
#